data_AF-A0AAV5KCT9-F1
#
_entry.id   AF-A0AAV5KCT9-F1
#
_cell.length_a   1.000
_cell.length_b   1.000
_cell.length_c   1.000
_cell.angle_alpha   90.00
_cell.angle_beta   90.00
_cell.angle_gamma   90.00
#
_symmetry.space_group_name_H-M   'P 1'
#
loop_
_entity.id
_entity.type
_entity.pdbx_description
1 polymer ?
#
loop_
_entity_poly.entity_id
_entity_poly.type
_entity_poly.pdbx_seq_one_letter_code
_entity_poly.pdbx_strand_id
1 'polypeptide(L)'
;MEGKESEVVLIGTWLSPFSKRVELALKLKGIPFEFVEEDIENKSELLLRHNPVHKRCQCCYTKGRPSLTQTIMPIVFSEGKEREKAIEDFQQQLKVFEEGIERDFPGKSPFLNGGNLRLLDLVVGANACHHQAFHDAVAVIIEAAKNPLFF
;
A
#
# COMPACT_ATOMS: atom_id res chain seq x y z
N MET A 1 -24.25 -12.39 -24.08
CA MET A 1 -23.67 -11.22 -23.40
C MET A 1 -22.22 -11.17 -23.84
N GLU A 2 -21.88 -10.27 -24.76
CA GLU A 2 -20.51 -10.11 -25.26
C GLU A 2 -19.63 -9.62 -24.11
N GLY A 3 -18.60 -10.40 -23.78
CA GLY A 3 -17.59 -9.99 -22.81
C GLY A 3 -16.83 -8.80 -23.40
N LYS A 4 -16.99 -7.62 -22.78
CA LYS A 4 -16.07 -6.50 -23.04
C LYS A 4 -14.66 -6.97 -22.64
N GLU A 5 -13.80 -7.20 -23.63
CA GLU A 5 -12.36 -7.25 -23.38
C GLU A 5 -11.96 -5.93 -22.73
N SER A 6 -11.33 -6.01 -21.57
CA SER A 6 -10.79 -4.83 -20.89
C SER A 6 -9.60 -4.32 -21.68
N GLU A 7 -9.67 -3.12 -22.25
CA GLU A 7 -8.51 -2.48 -22.93
C GLU A 7 -7.35 -2.19 -21.96
N VAL A 8 -7.60 -2.19 -20.66
CA VAL A 8 -6.63 -1.87 -19.62
C VAL A 8 -6.18 -3.15 -18.91
N VAL A 9 -4.87 -3.38 -18.91
CA VAL A 9 -4.23 -4.44 -18.12
C VAL A 9 -3.41 -3.80 -17.01
N LEU A 10 -3.74 -4.13 -15.75
CA LEU A 10 -2.98 -3.73 -14.57
C LEU A 10 -2.05 -4.87 -14.17
N ILE A 11 -0.77 -4.68 -14.45
CA ILE A 11 0.30 -5.61 -14.09
C ILE A 11 0.85 -5.20 -12.72
N GLY A 12 0.71 -6.07 -11.71
CA GLY A 12 1.16 -5.77 -10.37
C GLY A 12 1.06 -6.96 -9.43
N THR A 13 1.57 -6.82 -8.21
CA THR A 13 1.33 -7.80 -7.15
C THR A 13 0.29 -7.31 -6.17
N TRP A 14 -0.56 -8.21 -5.67
CA TRP A 14 -1.56 -7.90 -4.66
C TRP A 14 -0.96 -7.28 -3.41
N LEU A 15 0.27 -7.62 -3.03
CA LEU A 15 1.01 -7.09 -1.87
C LEU A 15 1.42 -5.61 -2.03
N SER A 16 1.43 -5.08 -3.24
CA SER A 16 1.94 -3.74 -3.51
C SER A 16 0.84 -2.70 -3.34
N PRO A 17 0.98 -1.73 -2.41
CA PRO A 17 0.01 -0.65 -2.29
C PRO A 17 0.04 0.30 -3.49
N PHE A 18 1.13 0.32 -4.27
CA PHE A 18 1.17 1.08 -5.53
C PHE A 18 0.23 0.46 -6.58
N SER A 19 0.26 -0.87 -6.74
CA SER A 19 -0.70 -1.58 -7.59
C SER A 19 -2.12 -1.30 -7.09
N LYS A 20 -2.32 -1.36 -5.77
CA LYS A 20 -3.64 -1.09 -5.16
C LYS A 20 -4.14 0.34 -5.42
N ARG A 21 -3.27 1.37 -5.39
CA ARG A 21 -3.66 2.74 -5.75
C ARG A 21 -4.20 2.83 -7.17
N VAL A 22 -3.53 2.18 -8.13
CA VAL A 22 -3.98 2.15 -9.52
C VAL A 22 -5.28 1.37 -9.65
N GLU A 23 -5.37 0.20 -8.98
CA GLU A 23 -6.58 -0.62 -8.95
C GLU A 23 -7.79 0.16 -8.42
N LEU A 24 -7.64 0.82 -7.27
CA LEU A 24 -8.68 1.64 -6.65
C LEU A 24 -9.05 2.84 -7.55
N ALA A 25 -8.08 3.49 -8.19
CA ALA A 25 -8.35 4.59 -9.11
C ALA A 25 -9.15 4.14 -10.35
N LEU A 26 -8.81 2.98 -10.92
CA LEU A 26 -9.55 2.38 -12.04
C LEU A 26 -10.98 2.03 -11.64
N LYS A 27 -11.15 1.39 -10.47
CA LYS A 27 -12.47 1.08 -9.90
C LYS A 27 -13.31 2.34 -9.66
N LEU A 28 -12.73 3.39 -9.08
CA LEU A 28 -13.42 4.66 -8.84
C LEU A 28 -13.85 5.37 -10.13
N LYS A 29 -13.09 5.19 -11.21
CA LYS A 29 -13.43 5.72 -12.53
C LYS A 29 -14.37 4.83 -13.33
N GLY A 30 -14.72 3.64 -12.83
CA GLY A 30 -15.56 2.68 -13.54
C GLY A 30 -14.90 2.13 -14.81
N ILE A 31 -13.56 2.17 -14.89
CA ILE A 31 -12.81 1.68 -16.05
C ILE A 31 -12.65 0.17 -15.88
N PRO A 32 -13.13 -0.66 -16.82
CA PRO A 32 -12.88 -2.09 -16.77
C PRO A 32 -11.39 -2.37 -17.01
N PHE A 33 -10.82 -3.23 -16.19
CA PHE A 33 -9.42 -3.64 -16.30
C PHE A 33 -9.26 -5.12 -15.96
N GLU A 34 -8.24 -5.74 -16.52
CA GLU A 34 -7.75 -7.06 -16.11
C GLU A 34 -6.58 -6.87 -15.14
N PHE A 35 -6.59 -7.57 -14.01
CA PHE A 35 -5.45 -7.58 -13.08
C PHE A 35 -4.61 -8.83 -13.32
N VAL A 36 -3.35 -8.63 -13.67
CA VAL A 36 -2.37 -9.71 -13.89
C VAL A 36 -1.41 -9.69 -12.71
N GLU A 37 -1.45 -10.76 -11.90
CA GLU A 37 -0.53 -10.95 -10.78
C GLU A 37 0.89 -11.18 -11.29
N GLU A 38 1.82 -10.36 -10.83
CA GLU A 38 3.25 -10.51 -11.13
C GLU A 38 3.99 -11.20 -10.00
N ASP A 39 4.85 -12.14 -10.40
CA ASP A 39 5.84 -12.73 -9.53
C ASP A 39 7.01 -11.75 -9.34
N ILE A 40 7.26 -11.38 -8.08
CA ILE A 40 8.31 -10.45 -7.69
C ILE A 40 9.72 -11.07 -7.79
N GLU A 41 9.83 -12.39 -7.70
CA GLU A 41 11.07 -13.15 -7.81
C GLU A 41 11.37 -13.48 -9.27
N ASN A 42 10.35 -13.95 -10.01
CA ASN A 42 10.46 -14.34 -11.41
C ASN A 42 9.60 -13.49 -12.34
N LYS A 43 10.11 -12.32 -12.71
CA LYS A 43 9.39 -11.30 -13.48
C LYS A 43 8.99 -11.81 -14.86
N SER A 44 7.74 -11.55 -15.24
CA SER A 44 7.24 -11.94 -16.56
C SER A 44 7.93 -11.19 -17.71
N GLU A 45 7.98 -11.82 -18.88
CA GLU A 45 8.41 -11.15 -20.11
C GLU A 45 7.51 -9.95 -20.44
N LEU A 46 6.23 -10.01 -20.07
CA LEU A 46 5.27 -8.94 -20.25
C LEU A 46 5.69 -7.68 -19.50
N LEU A 47 6.08 -7.81 -18.23
CA LEU A 47 6.61 -6.71 -17.43
C LEU A 47 7.93 -6.17 -17.99
N LEU A 48 8.85 -7.06 -18.38
CA LEU A 48 10.15 -6.66 -18.91
C LEU A 48 10.04 -5.91 -20.25
N ARG A 49 9.05 -6.27 -21.08
CA ARG A 49 8.76 -5.60 -22.35
C ARG A 49 8.18 -4.20 -22.16
N HIS A 50 7.27 -4.02 -21.19
CA HIS A 50 6.57 -2.74 -20.98
C HIS A 50 7.29 -1.80 -20.02
N ASN A 51 8.17 -2.30 -19.15
CA ASN A 51 9.01 -1.51 -18.26
C ASN A 51 10.50 -1.87 -18.38
N PRO A 52 11.12 -1.62 -19.55
CA PRO A 52 12.50 -2.05 -19.81
C PRO A 52 13.54 -1.27 -18.98
N VAL A 53 13.18 -0.06 -18.51
CA VAL A 53 14.08 0.82 -17.74
C VAL A 53 14.16 0.39 -16.28
N HIS A 54 13.01 0.25 -15.60
CA HIS A 54 13.01 -0.08 -14.18
C HIS A 54 13.00 -1.59 -13.93
N LYS A 55 12.55 -2.39 -14.91
CA LYS A 55 12.43 -3.86 -14.86
C LYS A 55 11.81 -4.33 -13.55
N ARG A 56 10.84 -3.58 -13.06
CA ARG A 56 10.22 -3.77 -11.75
C ARG A 56 8.76 -3.37 -11.90
N CYS A 57 7.84 -4.05 -11.23
CA CYS A 57 6.62 -3.36 -10.80
C CYS A 57 7.06 -2.11 -10.01
N GLN A 58 6.27 -1.06 -9.91
CA GLN A 58 6.64 0.23 -9.28
C GLN A 58 6.99 0.15 -7.75
N CYS A 59 7.56 -0.94 -7.26
CA CYS A 59 7.52 -1.39 -5.88
C CYS A 59 8.88 -1.53 -5.16
N CYS A 60 10.05 -1.17 -5.71
CA CYS A 60 11.31 -1.38 -4.97
C CYS A 60 12.20 -0.15 -4.85
N TYR A 61 12.09 0.49 -3.68
CA TYR A 61 13.11 1.26 -2.96
C TYR A 61 13.51 2.62 -3.55
N THR A 62 12.90 3.70 -3.03
CA THR A 62 13.50 5.03 -3.04
C THR A 62 14.63 5.08 -2.00
N LYS A 63 15.89 4.99 -2.45
CA LYS A 63 17.06 5.35 -1.61
C LYS A 63 16.89 6.79 -1.15
N GLY A 64 16.50 7.00 0.11
CA GLY A 64 16.48 8.31 0.74
C GLY A 64 15.38 8.54 1.77
N ARG A 65 14.21 7.90 1.63
CA ARG A 65 13.13 7.94 2.65
C ARG A 65 12.25 6.67 2.56
N PRO A 66 12.11 5.89 3.64
CA PRO A 66 11.16 4.78 3.65
C PRO A 66 9.74 5.33 3.70
N SER A 67 8.94 5.06 2.65
CA SER A 67 7.48 5.17 2.73
C SER A 67 6.96 4.13 3.72
N LEU A 68 5.82 4.36 4.39
CA LEU A 68 5.18 3.38 5.30
C LEU A 68 5.12 1.95 4.73
N THR A 69 4.96 1.83 3.41
CA THR A 69 5.02 0.59 2.64
C THR A 69 6.33 -0.22 2.76
N GLN A 70 7.47 0.45 2.88
CA GLN A 70 8.79 -0.20 2.92
C GLN A 70 9.11 -0.81 4.28
N THR A 71 8.32 -0.49 5.30
CA THR A 71 8.58 -0.84 6.69
C THR A 71 7.74 -2.04 7.13
N ILE A 72 6.65 -2.35 6.43
CA ILE A 72 5.84 -3.55 6.69
C ILE A 72 6.50 -4.80 6.11
N MET A 73 7.12 -4.73 4.93
CA MET A 73 7.75 -5.91 4.31
C MET A 73 8.81 -6.56 5.22
N PRO A 74 9.74 -5.82 5.86
CA PRO A 74 10.65 -6.39 6.85
C PRO A 74 9.93 -7.12 7.99
N ILE A 75 8.80 -6.60 8.49
CA ILE A 75 8.05 -7.28 9.58
C ILE A 75 7.54 -8.65 9.12
N VAL A 76 7.08 -8.74 7.87
CA VAL A 76 6.53 -9.98 7.29
C VAL A 76 7.60 -11.03 7.05
N PHE A 77 8.75 -10.64 6.50
CA PHE A 77 9.77 -11.57 6.02
C PHE A 77 10.93 -11.82 7.00
N SER A 78 11.05 -11.05 8.08
CA SER A 78 12.08 -11.25 9.10
C SER A 78 11.53 -12.01 10.31
N GLU A 79 12.42 -12.53 11.16
CA GLU A 79 12.08 -13.24 12.40
C GLU A 79 12.95 -12.78 13.57
N GLY A 80 12.51 -13.08 14.79
CA GLY A 80 13.24 -12.76 16.02
C GLY A 80 13.54 -11.27 16.17
N LYS A 81 14.78 -10.94 16.56
CA LYS A 81 15.20 -9.55 16.85
C LYS A 81 15.07 -8.60 15.67
N GLU A 82 15.26 -9.09 14.44
CA GLU A 82 15.10 -8.27 13.24
C GLU A 82 13.64 -7.86 13.03
N ARG A 83 12.70 -8.77 13.35
CA ARG A 83 11.26 -8.46 13.32
C ARG A 83 10.88 -7.47 14.40
N GLU A 84 11.37 -7.66 15.62
CA GLU A 84 11.12 -6.73 16.74
C GLU A 84 11.57 -5.31 16.38
N LYS A 85 12.78 -5.17 15.83
CA LYS A 85 13.29 -3.89 15.36
C LYS A 85 12.44 -3.29 14.23
N ALA A 86 12.02 -4.10 13.26
CA ALA A 86 11.16 -3.64 12.17
C ALA A 86 9.79 -3.14 12.68
N ILE A 87 9.24 -3.79 13.72
CA ILE A 87 8.01 -3.34 14.39
C ILE A 87 8.25 -2.00 15.08
N GLU A 88 9.35 -1.84 15.81
CA GLU A 88 9.71 -0.58 16.47
C GLU A 88 9.86 0.58 15.47
N ASP A 89 10.59 0.35 14.37
CA ASP A 89 10.77 1.33 13.29
C ASP A 89 9.41 1.72 12.67
N PHE A 90 8.52 0.74 12.47
CA PHE A 90 7.18 0.99 11.97
C PHE A 90 6.33 1.82 12.95
N GLN A 91 6.36 1.51 14.24
CA GLN A 91 5.65 2.30 15.27
C GLN A 91 6.15 3.75 15.31
N GLN A 92 7.46 3.98 15.18
CA GLN A 92 8.02 5.33 15.12
C GLN A 92 7.49 6.11 13.91
N GLN A 93 7.43 5.47 12.74
CA GLN A 93 6.87 6.11 11.54
C GLN A 93 5.38 6.40 11.67
N LEU A 94 4.62 5.48 12.27
CA LEU A 94 3.20 5.67 12.51
C LEU A 94 2.96 6.84 13.45
N LYS A 95 3.78 7.00 14.49
CA LYS A 95 3.72 8.16 15.39
C LYS A 95 3.99 9.47 14.65
N VAL A 96 5.02 9.54 13.82
CA VAL A 96 5.32 10.74 12.98
C VAL A 96 4.15 11.07 12.06
N PHE A 97 3.47 10.04 11.55
CA PHE A 97 2.28 10.20 10.72
C PHE A 97 1.11 10.78 11.50
N GLU A 98 0.80 10.24 12.68
CA GLU A 98 -0.25 10.76 13.58
C GLU A 98 0.02 12.20 14.03
N GLU A 99 1.27 12.52 14.38
CA GLU A 99 1.69 13.89 14.70
C GLU A 99 1.49 14.84 13.50
N GLY A 100 1.74 14.35 12.28
CA GLY A 100 1.46 15.08 11.04
C GLY A 100 -0.03 15.33 10.83
N ILE A 101 -0.88 14.34 11.11
CA ILE A 101 -2.34 14.48 11.05
C ILE A 101 -2.80 15.54 12.04
N GLU A 102 -2.38 15.46 13.30
CA GLU A 102 -2.79 16.41 14.33
C GLU A 102 -2.36 17.84 13.99
N ARG A 103 -1.13 18.01 13.47
CA ARG A 103 -0.59 19.31 13.07
C ARG A 103 -1.35 19.92 11.88
N ASP A 104 -1.59 19.14 10.84
CA ASP A 104 -2.10 19.65 9.56
C ASP A 104 -3.64 19.62 9.51
N PHE A 105 -4.30 18.81 10.35
CA PHE A 105 -5.74 18.58 10.40
C PHE A 105 -6.29 18.53 11.85
N PRO A 106 -6.12 19.60 12.65
CA PRO A 106 -6.49 19.59 14.06
C PRO A 106 -7.99 19.34 14.26
N GLY A 107 -8.32 18.32 15.06
CA GLY A 107 -9.70 17.98 15.45
C GLY A 107 -10.60 17.50 14.32
N LYS A 108 -10.06 17.13 13.16
CA LYS A 108 -10.82 16.55 12.04
C LYS A 108 -10.02 15.43 11.39
N SER A 109 -10.66 14.29 11.15
CA SER A 109 -10.03 13.27 10.30
C SER A 109 -9.84 13.85 8.89
N PRO A 110 -8.61 13.78 8.33
CA PRO A 110 -8.37 14.15 6.94
C PRO A 110 -9.00 13.14 5.97
N PHE A 111 -9.40 11.97 6.48
CA PHE A 111 -9.91 10.87 5.68
C PHE A 111 -11.44 10.94 5.53
N LEU A 112 -11.92 10.72 4.31
CA LEU A 112 -13.34 10.60 3.95
C LEU A 112 -14.23 11.77 4.41
N ASN A 113 -13.65 12.97 4.51
CA ASN A 113 -14.29 14.17 5.03
C ASN A 113 -15.35 14.73 4.04
N GLY A 114 -16.58 14.20 4.13
CA GLY A 114 -17.73 14.62 3.31
C GLY A 114 -18.12 13.67 2.16
N GLY A 115 -17.65 12.41 2.18
CA GLY A 115 -18.20 11.32 1.34
C GLY A 115 -17.52 11.05 0.00
N ASN A 116 -16.59 11.90 -0.45
CA ASN A 116 -15.84 11.69 -1.69
C ASN A 116 -14.38 11.29 -1.41
N LEU A 117 -13.91 10.18 -1.97
CA LEU A 117 -12.52 9.74 -1.93
C LEU A 117 -11.59 10.77 -2.59
N ARG A 118 -10.59 11.26 -1.86
CA ARG A 118 -9.55 12.18 -2.33
C ARG A 118 -8.21 11.46 -2.45
N LEU A 119 -7.21 12.17 -2.97
CA LEU A 119 -5.86 11.62 -3.17
C LEU A 119 -5.24 11.08 -1.86
N LEU A 120 -5.45 11.77 -0.74
CA LEU A 120 -4.89 11.35 0.54
C LEU A 120 -5.53 10.05 1.05
N ASP A 121 -6.85 9.90 0.86
CA ASP A 121 -7.57 8.65 1.13
C ASP A 121 -7.04 7.49 0.30
N LEU A 122 -6.79 7.75 -1.00
CA LEU A 122 -6.25 6.74 -1.91
C LEU A 122 -4.83 6.34 -1.52
N VAL A 123 -3.98 7.32 -1.19
CA VAL A 123 -2.58 7.07 -0.85
C VAL A 123 -2.48 6.33 0.48
N VAL A 124 -3.16 6.79 1.53
CA VAL A 124 -3.09 6.20 2.88
C VAL A 124 -3.87 4.89 2.93
N GLY A 125 -5.11 4.88 2.43
CA GLY A 125 -5.97 3.69 2.42
C GLY A 125 -5.37 2.53 1.63
N ALA A 126 -4.66 2.79 0.52
CA ALA A 126 -3.96 1.74 -0.20
C ALA A 126 -2.77 1.15 0.59
N ASN A 127 -2.17 1.86 1.54
CA ASN A 127 -1.16 1.27 2.43
C ASN A 127 -1.80 0.54 3.61
N ALA A 128 -3.01 0.94 4.02
CA ALA A 128 -3.75 0.31 5.10
C ALA A 128 -4.49 -0.96 4.64
N CYS A 129 -4.77 -1.16 3.35
CA CYS A 129 -5.65 -2.25 2.89
C CYS A 129 -5.17 -3.67 3.23
N HIS A 130 -3.89 -3.85 3.51
CA HIS A 130 -3.32 -5.15 3.89
C HIS A 130 -3.22 -5.36 5.40
N HIS A 131 -3.61 -4.37 6.22
CA HIS A 131 -3.42 -4.44 7.67
C HIS A 131 -4.02 -5.70 8.28
N GLN A 132 -5.21 -6.14 7.83
CA GLN A 132 -5.84 -7.36 8.33
C GLN A 132 -5.06 -8.62 7.93
N ALA A 133 -4.60 -8.70 6.68
CA ALA A 133 -3.78 -9.83 6.23
C ALA A 133 -2.44 -9.89 6.99
N PHE A 134 -1.84 -8.75 7.30
CA PHE A 134 -0.63 -8.70 8.12
C PHE A 134 -0.91 -8.99 9.59
N HIS A 135 -2.00 -8.47 10.13
CA HIS A 135 -2.46 -8.77 11.50
C HIS A 135 -2.57 -10.29 11.72
N ASP A 136 -3.16 -10.99 10.76
CA ASP A 136 -3.37 -12.44 10.85
C ASP A 136 -2.05 -13.23 10.63
N ALA A 137 -1.10 -12.69 9.86
CA ALA A 137 0.15 -13.36 9.52
C ALA A 137 1.30 -13.14 10.52
N VAL A 138 1.40 -11.96 11.13
CA VAL A 138 2.57 -11.54 11.94
C VAL A 138 2.21 -10.94 13.30
N ALA A 139 0.96 -11.13 13.75
CA ALA A 139 0.36 -10.52 14.95
C ALA A 139 0.14 -9.00 14.80
N VAL A 140 -0.48 -8.40 15.81
CA VAL A 140 -1.06 -7.05 15.72
C VAL A 140 0.01 -5.96 15.63
N ILE A 141 0.10 -5.31 14.46
CA ILE A 141 1.07 -4.21 14.21
C ILE A 141 0.39 -2.83 14.30
N ILE A 142 -0.90 -2.72 14.01
CA ILE A 142 -1.66 -1.46 14.08
C ILE A 142 -2.91 -1.72 14.93
N GLU A 143 -3.08 -0.97 16.02
CA GLU A 143 -4.20 -1.12 16.96
C GLU A 143 -4.97 0.19 17.09
N ALA A 144 -6.30 0.15 16.97
CA ALA A 144 -7.12 1.34 17.16
C ALA A 144 -6.94 1.99 18.55
N ALA A 145 -6.64 1.18 19.58
CA ALA A 145 -6.36 1.68 20.92
C ALA A 145 -5.03 2.43 21.03
N LYS A 146 -4.03 2.08 20.21
CA LYS A 146 -2.69 2.70 20.22
C LYS A 146 -2.53 3.77 19.15
N ASN A 147 -3.31 3.68 18.08
CA ASN A 147 -3.19 4.52 16.88
C ASN A 147 -4.54 5.13 16.49
N PRO A 148 -5.18 5.91 17.38
CA PRO A 148 -6.55 6.38 17.20
C PRO A 148 -6.68 7.41 16.06
N LEU A 149 -5.61 8.05 15.61
CA LEU A 149 -5.66 9.01 14.50
C LEU A 149 -5.45 8.34 13.13
N PHE A 150 -5.05 7.06 13.13
CA PHE A 150 -4.92 6.27 11.91
C PHE A 150 -6.27 5.71 11.43
N PHE A 151 -7.23 5.51 12.34
CA PHE A 151 -8.60 5.03 12.05
C PHE A 151 -9.61 6.18 12.02
#